data_AF-A0A7Y4Y3D0-F1
#
_entry.id   AF-A0A7Y4Y3D0-F1
#
_cell.length_a   1.000
_cell.length_b   1.000
_cell.length_c   1.000
_cell.angle_alpha   90.00
_cell.angle_beta   90.00
_cell.angle_gamma   90.00
#
_symmetry.space_group_name_H-M   'P 1'
#
loop_
_entity.id
_entity.type
_entity.pdbx_description
1 polymer ?
#
loop_
_entity_poly.entity_id
_entity_poly.type
_entity_poly.pdbx_seq_one_letter_code
_entity_poly.pdbx_strand_id
1 'polypeptide(L)'
;MSLPHETQTLWTRLRAAGAVAGEAPARNDGLPWYLAGLIGVSAWIAAGLLFGFFATLFDQIWRSPDVAVAAGALCIAAALALLRIARGREFFEQSAIALSLVGQLLVGIGFSEWFGDTAGWAGSAAVALVLYVSGAQTMQRFLCGAVFAAAVVAICNELDTSGYGPSRITLPVLAWLAFAAWWRAEYEDLRTLPVSPLAWALSLAALSMAIVGDMLWADSAEICDSMFHAWDEDIYSDSDPCLPAFGWIEPLAMAMLLPMTALRLAGPFRPLPLLCAIVFALVWRHVPGVNLGVMLMLVAFASNRPALLAISAIGTAFYLVRYYYQLDVPLLEKSQWLLAGGVVLLTIRFVLMRAVQGGRT
;
A
#
# COMPACT_ATOMS: atom_id res chain seq x y z
N MET A 1 38.34 6.85 -4.57
CA MET A 1 38.15 8.00 -3.66
C MET A 1 38.17 7.48 -2.23
N SER A 2 38.90 8.11 -1.31
CA SER A 2 39.07 7.63 0.07
C SER A 2 37.76 7.73 0.88
N LEU A 3 37.59 6.85 1.86
CA LEU A 3 36.46 6.87 2.81
C LEU A 3 36.45 8.18 3.64
N PRO A 4 35.28 8.66 4.10
CA PRO A 4 35.18 9.78 5.05
C PRO A 4 36.00 9.52 6.32
N HIS A 5 36.52 10.59 6.92
CA HIS A 5 37.48 10.47 8.04
C HIS A 5 36.90 9.69 9.24
N GLU A 6 35.61 9.87 9.56
CA GLU A 6 34.92 9.09 10.61
C GLU A 6 34.86 7.60 10.28
N THR A 7 34.53 7.24 9.03
CA THR A 7 34.44 5.84 8.59
C THR A 7 35.80 5.16 8.60
N GLN A 8 36.86 5.88 8.24
CA GLN A 8 38.23 5.40 8.39
C GLN A 8 38.57 5.14 9.85
N THR A 9 38.21 6.07 10.74
CA THR A 9 38.49 5.96 12.18
C THR A 9 37.75 4.77 12.80
N LEU A 10 36.50 4.54 12.39
CA LEU A 10 35.72 3.36 12.79
C LEU A 10 36.37 2.06 12.28
N TRP A 11 36.79 2.02 11.02
CA TRP A 11 37.46 0.85 10.44
C TRP A 11 38.76 0.50 11.19
N THR A 12 39.56 1.52 11.54
CA THR A 12 40.78 1.33 12.33
C THR A 12 40.48 0.76 13.71
N ARG A 13 39.41 1.23 14.38
CA ARG A 13 38.98 0.71 15.68
C ARG A 13 38.54 -0.75 15.60
N LEU A 14 37.73 -1.10 14.59
CA LEU A 14 37.26 -2.48 14.39
C LEU A 14 38.41 -3.44 14.04
N ARG A 15 39.38 -2.97 13.26
CA ARG A 15 40.60 -3.73 12.94
C ARG A 15 41.48 -3.95 14.18
N ALA A 16 41.66 -2.91 14.99
CA ALA A 16 42.42 -3.00 16.25
C ALA A 16 41.75 -3.95 17.26
N ALA A 17 40.42 -4.03 17.25
CA ALA A 17 39.64 -4.96 18.06
C ALA A 17 39.61 -6.41 17.49
N GLY A 18 40.28 -6.69 16.36
CA GLY A 18 40.29 -8.01 15.73
C GLY A 18 38.96 -8.43 15.09
N ALA A 19 37.99 -7.52 14.99
CA ALA A 19 36.65 -7.82 14.47
C ALA A 19 36.61 -7.91 12.93
N VAL A 20 37.61 -7.36 12.22
CA VAL A 20 37.70 -7.37 10.77
C VAL A 20 39.16 -7.47 10.32
N ALA A 21 39.40 -8.18 9.22
CA ALA A 21 40.70 -8.35 8.58
C ALA A 21 40.72 -7.74 7.18
N GLY A 22 41.91 -7.34 6.70
CA GLY A 22 42.09 -6.80 5.34
C GLY A 22 42.05 -5.26 5.26
N GLU A 23 42.11 -4.75 4.02
CA GLU A 23 41.99 -3.32 3.70
C GLU A 23 40.56 -2.81 3.90
N ALA A 24 40.40 -1.51 4.11
CA ALA A 24 39.08 -0.90 4.21
C ALA A 24 38.31 -1.10 2.89
N PRO A 25 37.03 -1.51 2.94
CA PRO A 25 36.25 -1.70 1.72
C PRO A 25 36.24 -0.41 0.91
N ALA A 26 36.48 -0.54 -0.40
CA ALA A 26 36.39 0.60 -1.31
C ALA A 26 34.99 1.22 -1.19
N ARG A 27 34.94 2.55 -1.19
CA ARG A 27 33.67 3.28 -1.20
C ARG A 27 32.90 2.86 -2.45
N ASN A 28 31.79 2.16 -2.26
CA ASN A 28 30.86 1.89 -3.34
C ASN A 28 30.06 3.18 -3.54
N ASP A 29 30.66 4.13 -4.28
CA ASP A 29 29.93 5.27 -4.82
C ASP A 29 29.01 4.69 -5.89
N GLY A 30 27.88 4.14 -5.44
CA GLY A 30 26.81 3.69 -6.33
C GLY A 30 26.41 4.82 -7.27
N LEU A 31 25.65 4.48 -8.31
CA LEU A 31 25.19 5.46 -9.27
C LEU A 31 24.53 6.64 -8.54
N PRO A 32 24.92 7.90 -8.81
CA PRO A 32 24.25 9.06 -8.21
C PRO A 32 22.75 8.94 -8.38
N TRP A 33 21.98 9.22 -7.32
CA TRP A 33 20.55 8.92 -7.27
C TRP A 33 19.75 9.52 -8.44
N TYR A 34 20.18 10.66 -8.98
CA TYR A 34 19.54 11.29 -10.14
C TYR A 34 19.83 10.55 -11.45
N LEU A 35 21.02 9.94 -11.60
CA LEU A 35 21.33 9.06 -12.72
C LEU A 35 20.56 7.74 -12.61
N ALA A 36 20.50 7.16 -11.41
CA ALA A 36 19.70 5.96 -11.17
C ALA A 36 18.21 6.21 -11.46
N GLY A 37 17.70 7.37 -11.04
CA GLY A 37 16.35 7.84 -11.35
C GLY A 37 16.13 8.00 -12.86
N LEU A 38 17.06 8.65 -13.58
CA LEU A 38 16.98 8.84 -15.03
C LEU A 38 17.00 7.51 -15.80
N ILE A 39 17.86 6.57 -15.40
CA ILE A 39 17.93 5.23 -15.99
C ILE A 39 16.64 4.46 -15.70
N GLY A 40 16.11 4.54 -14.48
CA GLY A 40 14.82 3.97 -14.13
C GLY A 40 13.71 4.51 -15.04
N VAL A 41 13.51 5.83 -15.05
CA VAL A 41 12.45 6.46 -15.86
C VAL A 41 12.58 6.11 -17.35
N SER A 42 13.79 6.16 -17.90
CA SER A 42 14.00 5.82 -19.31
C SER A 42 13.73 4.34 -19.62
N ALA A 43 14.06 3.41 -18.72
CA ALA A 43 13.71 2.00 -18.86
C ALA A 43 12.19 1.78 -18.85
N TRP A 44 11.44 2.48 -18.00
CA TRP A 44 9.97 2.38 -17.96
C TRP A 44 9.30 2.98 -19.19
N ILE A 45 9.79 4.12 -19.70
CA ILE A 45 9.30 4.71 -20.95
C ILE A 45 9.58 3.76 -22.12
N ALA A 46 10.80 3.23 -22.22
CA ALA A 46 11.17 2.28 -23.26
C ALA A 46 10.31 1.00 -23.20
N ALA A 47 10.08 0.47 -22.00
CA ALA A 47 9.21 -0.69 -21.80
C ALA A 47 7.76 -0.40 -22.20
N GLY A 48 7.23 0.79 -21.89
CA GLY A 48 5.90 1.22 -22.31
C GLY A 48 5.76 1.33 -23.84
N LEU A 49 6.73 1.95 -24.51
CA LEU A 49 6.76 2.02 -25.97
C LEU A 49 6.88 0.63 -26.62
N LEU A 50 7.71 -0.23 -26.05
CA LEU A 50 7.86 -1.61 -26.51
C LEU A 50 6.54 -2.37 -26.33
N PHE A 51 5.91 -2.26 -25.16
CA PHE A 51 4.61 -2.86 -24.90
C PHE A 51 3.55 -2.38 -25.89
N GLY A 52 3.45 -1.07 -26.13
CA GLY A 52 2.53 -0.51 -27.12
C GLY A 52 2.81 -1.02 -28.55
N PHE A 53 4.08 -1.11 -28.94
CA PHE A 53 4.48 -1.69 -30.21
C PHE A 53 4.04 -3.15 -30.34
N PHE A 54 4.33 -4.00 -29.35
CA PHE A 54 3.91 -5.40 -29.35
C PHE A 54 2.38 -5.55 -29.31
N ALA A 55 1.70 -4.69 -28.54
CA ALA A 55 0.25 -4.66 -28.47
C ALA A 55 -0.37 -4.43 -29.86
N THR A 56 0.20 -3.52 -30.66
CA THR A 56 -0.30 -3.22 -32.00
C THR A 56 0.13 -4.23 -33.07
N LEU A 57 1.35 -4.77 -32.98
CA LEU A 57 1.90 -5.66 -34.00
C LEU A 57 1.27 -7.06 -33.97
N PHE A 58 0.90 -7.53 -32.77
CA PHE A 58 0.42 -8.90 -32.55
C PHE A 58 -1.05 -8.91 -32.12
N ASP A 59 -1.94 -8.53 -33.03
CA ASP A 59 -3.40 -8.54 -32.83
C ASP A 59 -3.92 -9.90 -32.31
N GLN A 60 -3.29 -11.01 -32.72
CA GLN A 60 -3.67 -12.36 -32.26
C GLN A 60 -3.45 -12.58 -30.75
N ILE A 61 -2.50 -11.88 -30.11
CA ILE A 61 -2.29 -11.98 -28.64
C ILE A 61 -3.54 -11.54 -27.88
N TRP A 62 -4.28 -10.56 -28.40
CA TRP A 62 -5.48 -10.03 -27.77
C TRP A 62 -6.74 -10.82 -28.09
N ARG A 63 -6.74 -11.55 -29.21
CA ARG A 63 -7.92 -12.28 -29.71
C ARG A 63 -7.97 -13.74 -29.29
N SER A 64 -6.86 -14.28 -28.80
CA SER A 64 -6.77 -15.69 -28.40
C SER A 64 -6.23 -15.80 -26.97
N PRO A 65 -7.05 -16.30 -26.03
CA PRO A 65 -6.62 -16.42 -24.63
C PRO A 65 -5.43 -17.37 -24.48
N ASP A 66 -5.38 -18.44 -25.26
CA ASP A 66 -4.27 -19.39 -25.26
C ASP A 66 -2.94 -18.71 -25.63
N VAL A 67 -2.97 -17.84 -26.63
CA VAL A 67 -1.81 -17.08 -27.07
C VAL A 67 -1.41 -16.03 -26.02
N ALA A 68 -2.38 -15.35 -25.41
CA ALA A 68 -2.15 -14.38 -24.32
C ALA A 68 -1.44 -15.05 -23.13
N VAL A 69 -1.96 -16.18 -22.64
CA VAL A 69 -1.37 -16.92 -21.52
C VAL A 69 0.01 -17.44 -21.88
N ALA A 70 0.18 -18.04 -23.06
CA ALA A 70 1.49 -18.57 -23.49
C ALA A 70 2.54 -17.45 -23.63
N ALA A 71 2.19 -16.33 -24.25
CA ALA A 71 3.06 -15.16 -24.37
C ALA A 71 3.39 -14.57 -22.99
N GLY A 72 2.39 -14.43 -22.12
CA GLY A 72 2.56 -13.92 -20.77
C GLY A 72 3.48 -14.80 -19.92
N ALA A 73 3.30 -16.12 -19.97
CA ALA A 73 4.17 -17.08 -19.30
C ALA A 73 5.61 -17.01 -19.83
N LEU A 74 5.80 -16.87 -21.15
CA LEU A 74 7.11 -16.68 -21.77
C LEU A 74 7.78 -15.39 -21.29
N CYS A 75 7.03 -14.27 -21.24
CA CYS A 75 7.51 -12.99 -20.71
C CYS A 75 7.96 -13.12 -19.25
N ILE A 76 7.17 -13.78 -18.40
CA ILE A 76 7.52 -14.01 -17.00
C ILE A 76 8.79 -14.87 -16.88
N ALA A 77 8.88 -15.96 -17.66
CA ALA A 77 10.06 -16.83 -17.65
C ALA A 77 11.33 -16.07 -18.10
N ALA A 78 11.22 -15.29 -19.18
CA ALA A 78 12.30 -14.45 -19.68
C ALA A 78 12.72 -13.38 -18.68
N ALA A 79 11.76 -12.73 -18.01
CA ALA A 79 12.00 -11.75 -16.95
C ALA A 79 12.76 -12.37 -15.77
N LEU A 80 12.33 -13.53 -15.28
CA LEU A 80 13.02 -14.24 -14.19
C LEU A 80 14.44 -14.68 -14.57
N ALA A 81 14.64 -15.13 -15.82
CA ALA A 81 15.96 -15.45 -16.33
C ALA A 81 16.85 -14.20 -16.38
N LEU A 82 16.31 -13.08 -16.89
CA LEU A 82 17.04 -11.82 -17.00
C LEU A 82 17.40 -11.27 -15.62
N LEU A 83 16.51 -11.32 -14.63
CA LEU A 83 16.77 -10.92 -13.24
C LEU A 83 17.87 -11.75 -12.55
N ARG A 84 18.06 -13.01 -12.95
CA ARG A 84 19.14 -13.85 -12.43
C ARG A 84 20.50 -13.48 -13.04
N ILE A 85 20.51 -13.15 -14.33
CA ILE A 85 21.74 -12.88 -15.09
C ILE A 85 22.20 -11.43 -14.93
N ALA A 86 21.26 -10.49 -14.83
CA ALA A 86 21.52 -9.05 -14.86
C ALA A 86 21.80 -8.42 -13.49
N ARG A 87 22.13 -9.22 -12.45
CA ARG A 87 22.38 -8.72 -11.10
C ARG A 87 23.41 -7.58 -11.11
N GLY A 88 23.01 -6.42 -10.58
CA GLY A 88 23.85 -5.22 -10.51
C GLY A 88 23.85 -4.35 -11.77
N ARG A 89 23.00 -4.65 -12.76
CA ARG A 89 22.82 -3.82 -13.97
C ARG A 89 21.42 -3.21 -13.98
N GLU A 90 21.30 -1.98 -13.46
CA GLU A 90 20.01 -1.29 -13.25
C GLU A 90 19.08 -1.31 -14.47
N PHE A 91 19.57 -1.01 -15.67
CA PHE A 91 18.75 -1.01 -16.88
C PHE A 91 18.09 -2.36 -17.18
N PHE A 92 18.84 -3.45 -17.10
CA PHE A 92 18.33 -4.79 -17.39
C PHE A 92 17.43 -5.30 -16.25
N GLU A 93 17.71 -4.93 -15.00
CA GLU A 93 16.82 -5.22 -13.87
C GLU A 93 15.46 -4.53 -14.05
N GLN A 94 15.44 -3.23 -14.41
CA GLN A 94 14.20 -2.50 -14.67
C GLN A 94 13.44 -3.02 -15.89
N SER A 95 14.17 -3.40 -16.96
CA SER A 95 13.57 -4.00 -18.16
C SER A 95 12.94 -5.36 -17.85
N ALA A 96 13.59 -6.18 -17.03
CA ALA A 96 13.07 -7.46 -16.60
C ALA A 96 11.82 -7.31 -15.71
N ILE A 97 11.82 -6.33 -14.81
CA ILE A 97 10.66 -6.00 -13.98
C ILE A 97 9.47 -5.61 -14.87
N ALA A 98 9.67 -4.72 -15.84
CA ALA A 98 8.61 -4.31 -16.76
C ALA A 98 8.08 -5.48 -17.59
N LEU A 99 8.98 -6.33 -18.12
CA LEU A 99 8.60 -7.54 -18.84
C LEU A 99 7.80 -8.52 -17.98
N SER A 100 8.13 -8.62 -16.68
CA SER A 100 7.36 -9.43 -15.73
C SER A 100 5.94 -8.89 -15.53
N LEU A 101 5.76 -7.57 -15.48
CA LEU A 101 4.45 -6.94 -15.32
C LEU A 101 3.59 -7.12 -16.57
N VAL A 102 4.17 -6.96 -17.76
CA VAL A 102 3.51 -7.26 -19.03
C VAL A 102 3.05 -8.71 -19.05
N GLY A 103 3.91 -9.65 -18.64
CA GLY A 103 3.54 -11.05 -18.58
C GLY A 103 2.42 -11.36 -17.60
N GLN A 104 2.41 -10.70 -16.42
CA GLN A 104 1.31 -10.80 -15.45
C GLN A 104 -0.03 -10.28 -16.01
N LEU A 105 0.02 -9.15 -16.74
CA LEU A 105 -1.16 -8.59 -17.40
C LEU A 105 -1.74 -9.54 -18.45
N LEU A 106 -0.89 -10.09 -19.33
CA LEU A 106 -1.33 -11.01 -20.38
C LEU A 106 -1.91 -12.32 -19.82
N VAL A 107 -1.30 -12.88 -18.77
CA VAL A 107 -1.86 -14.05 -18.08
C VAL A 107 -3.21 -13.71 -17.44
N GLY A 108 -3.34 -12.53 -16.83
CA GLY A 108 -4.60 -12.04 -16.27
C GLY A 108 -5.72 -11.97 -17.30
N ILE A 109 -5.44 -11.35 -18.46
CA ILE A 109 -6.38 -11.23 -19.58
C ILE A 109 -6.81 -12.62 -20.08
N GLY A 110 -5.85 -13.51 -20.31
CA GLY A 110 -6.18 -14.85 -20.79
C GLY A 110 -6.99 -15.67 -19.79
N PHE A 111 -6.76 -15.51 -18.49
CA PHE A 111 -7.58 -16.15 -17.44
C PHE A 111 -8.98 -15.54 -17.35
N SER A 112 -9.10 -14.21 -17.54
CA SER A 112 -10.38 -13.49 -17.67
C SER A 112 -11.26 -14.13 -18.75
N GLU A 113 -10.69 -14.31 -19.94
CA GLU A 113 -11.39 -14.87 -21.09
C GLU A 113 -11.77 -16.34 -20.91
N TRP A 114 -10.94 -17.13 -20.23
CA TRP A 114 -11.24 -18.54 -19.97
C TRP A 114 -12.27 -18.77 -18.86
N PHE A 115 -12.23 -17.96 -17.80
CA PHE A 115 -12.92 -18.28 -16.55
C PHE A 115 -13.78 -17.14 -15.98
N GLY A 116 -13.84 -15.99 -16.66
CA GLY A 116 -14.47 -14.76 -16.20
C GLY A 116 -13.52 -13.83 -15.45
N ASP A 117 -13.90 -12.55 -15.33
CA ASP A 117 -13.02 -11.49 -14.84
C ASP A 117 -12.50 -11.71 -13.42
N THR A 118 -13.37 -12.19 -12.51
CA THR A 118 -12.97 -12.46 -11.12
C THR A 118 -11.87 -13.51 -11.06
N ALA A 119 -11.96 -14.54 -11.90
CA ALA A 119 -10.96 -15.58 -12.00
C ALA A 119 -9.68 -15.08 -12.71
N GLY A 120 -9.80 -14.16 -13.67
CA GLY A 120 -8.70 -13.40 -14.25
C GLY A 120 -7.88 -12.67 -13.20
N TRP A 121 -8.52 -11.84 -12.38
CA TRP A 121 -7.87 -11.12 -11.29
C TRP A 121 -7.30 -12.05 -10.22
N ALA A 122 -8.02 -13.12 -9.84
CA ALA A 122 -7.51 -14.12 -8.91
C ALA A 122 -6.26 -14.82 -9.46
N GLY A 123 -6.24 -15.10 -10.77
CA GLY A 123 -5.07 -15.61 -11.49
C GLY A 123 -3.89 -14.64 -11.43
N SER A 124 -4.10 -13.36 -11.73
CA SER A 124 -3.08 -12.32 -11.60
C SER A 124 -2.55 -12.18 -10.19
N ALA A 125 -3.43 -12.21 -9.17
CA ALA A 125 -3.04 -12.19 -7.75
C ALA A 125 -2.16 -13.40 -7.40
N ALA A 126 -2.53 -14.60 -7.85
CA ALA A 126 -1.77 -15.82 -7.61
C ALA A 126 -0.38 -15.76 -8.27
N VAL A 127 -0.30 -15.35 -9.54
CA VAL A 127 0.97 -15.17 -10.25
C VAL A 127 1.84 -14.12 -9.57
N ALA A 128 1.25 -12.98 -9.18
CA ALA A 128 1.95 -11.92 -8.46
C ALA A 128 2.54 -12.43 -7.13
N LEU A 129 1.81 -13.23 -6.36
CA LEU A 129 2.31 -13.85 -5.13
C LEU A 129 3.46 -14.83 -5.41
N VAL A 130 3.35 -15.67 -6.44
CA VAL A 130 4.43 -16.60 -6.83
C VAL A 130 5.70 -15.82 -7.18
N LEU A 131 5.57 -14.72 -7.93
CA LEU A 131 6.68 -13.87 -8.31
C LEU A 131 7.22 -13.03 -7.14
N TYR A 132 6.37 -12.65 -6.20
CA TYR A 132 6.77 -12.00 -4.96
C TYR A 132 7.69 -12.90 -4.12
N VAL A 133 7.29 -14.16 -3.95
CA VAL A 133 8.06 -15.16 -3.18
C VAL A 133 9.37 -15.49 -3.91
N SER A 134 9.31 -15.66 -5.23
CA SER A 134 10.46 -16.01 -6.08
C SER A 134 11.44 -14.85 -6.29
N GLY A 135 10.95 -13.62 -6.22
CA GLY A 135 11.73 -12.41 -6.50
C GLY A 135 12.79 -12.17 -5.44
N ALA A 136 14.00 -11.83 -5.87
CA ALA A 136 15.11 -11.50 -4.95
C ALA A 136 15.20 -10.00 -4.65
N GLN A 137 14.67 -9.16 -5.54
CA GLN A 137 14.82 -7.71 -5.48
C GLN A 137 13.60 -7.04 -4.83
N THR A 138 13.85 -6.01 -4.03
CA THR A 138 12.82 -5.23 -3.32
C THR A 138 11.83 -4.56 -4.27
N MET A 139 12.31 -4.01 -5.39
CA MET A 139 11.44 -3.33 -6.37
C MET A 139 10.47 -4.30 -7.05
N GLN A 140 10.96 -5.46 -7.47
CA GLN A 140 10.12 -6.51 -8.05
C GLN A 140 9.05 -6.96 -7.05
N ARG A 141 9.42 -7.18 -5.78
CA ARG A 141 8.48 -7.53 -4.71
C ARG A 141 7.44 -6.44 -4.49
N PHE A 142 7.84 -5.18 -4.43
CA PHE A 142 6.91 -4.06 -4.30
C PHE A 142 5.88 -4.04 -5.45
N LEU A 143 6.34 -4.18 -6.69
CA LEU A 143 5.45 -4.13 -7.86
C LEU A 143 4.55 -5.36 -7.97
N CYS A 144 5.03 -6.56 -7.63
CA CYS A 144 4.17 -7.73 -7.51
C CYS A 144 3.14 -7.55 -6.38
N GLY A 145 3.53 -6.94 -5.25
CA GLY A 145 2.61 -6.54 -4.20
C GLY A 145 1.56 -5.54 -4.68
N ALA A 146 1.93 -4.62 -5.58
CA ALA A 146 1.01 -3.66 -6.17
C ALA A 146 0.03 -4.31 -7.14
N VAL A 147 0.48 -5.27 -7.97
CA VAL A 147 -0.41 -6.08 -8.82
C VAL A 147 -1.36 -6.91 -7.97
N PHE A 148 -0.87 -7.52 -6.88
CA PHE A 148 -1.71 -8.24 -5.93
C PHE A 148 -2.77 -7.31 -5.32
N ALA A 149 -2.39 -6.12 -4.86
CA ALA A 149 -3.32 -5.15 -4.29
C ALA A 149 -4.36 -4.68 -5.33
N ALA A 150 -3.95 -4.42 -6.58
CA ALA A 150 -4.85 -4.06 -7.67
C ALA A 150 -5.84 -5.18 -8.00
N ALA A 151 -5.39 -6.44 -8.01
CA ALA A 151 -6.27 -7.58 -8.20
C ALA A 151 -7.27 -7.73 -7.04
N VAL A 152 -6.85 -7.50 -5.79
CA VAL A 152 -7.78 -7.47 -4.63
C VAL A 152 -8.84 -6.37 -4.82
N VAL A 153 -8.44 -5.17 -5.23
CA VAL A 153 -9.38 -4.08 -5.55
C VAL A 153 -10.40 -4.53 -6.60
N ALA A 154 -9.91 -5.06 -7.72
CA ALA A 154 -10.78 -5.48 -8.82
C ALA A 154 -11.75 -6.60 -8.42
N ILE A 155 -11.28 -7.61 -7.68
CA ILE A 155 -12.13 -8.68 -7.13
C ILE A 155 -13.19 -8.11 -6.18
N CYS A 156 -12.81 -7.22 -5.27
CA CYS A 156 -13.77 -6.60 -4.35
C CYS A 156 -14.84 -5.81 -5.10
N ASN A 157 -14.48 -5.15 -6.19
CA ASN A 157 -15.41 -4.37 -7.01
C ASN A 157 -16.40 -5.27 -7.76
N GLU A 158 -15.95 -6.39 -8.31
CA GLU A 158 -16.84 -7.34 -8.97
C GLU A 158 -17.79 -8.04 -8.00
N LEU A 159 -17.34 -8.25 -6.75
CA LEU A 159 -18.17 -8.80 -5.68
C LEU A 159 -19.19 -7.80 -5.12
N ASP A 160 -18.96 -6.49 -5.31
CA ASP A 160 -19.91 -5.45 -4.93
C ASP A 160 -21.08 -5.35 -5.92
N THR A 161 -21.90 -6.40 -5.92
CA THR A 161 -23.14 -6.50 -6.71
C THR A 161 -24.21 -5.49 -6.33
N SER A 162 -23.99 -4.77 -5.23
CA SER A 162 -24.99 -3.90 -4.61
C SER A 162 -24.94 -2.45 -5.09
N GLY A 163 -23.96 -2.08 -5.94
CA GLY A 163 -23.87 -0.73 -6.54
C GLY A 163 -23.46 0.37 -5.55
N TYR A 164 -23.09 0.00 -4.32
CA TYR A 164 -22.81 0.92 -3.21
C TYR A 164 -21.42 1.57 -3.25
N GLY A 165 -20.67 1.31 -4.30
CA GLY A 165 -19.39 1.91 -4.58
C GLY A 165 -18.22 1.05 -4.11
N PRO A 166 -17.18 0.93 -4.96
CA PRO A 166 -16.07 0.00 -4.77
C PRO A 166 -15.27 0.24 -3.48
N SER A 167 -15.39 1.43 -2.88
CA SER A 167 -14.65 1.83 -1.68
C SER A 167 -15.14 1.17 -0.38
N ARG A 168 -16.40 0.70 -0.28
CA ARG A 168 -16.97 0.21 1.00
C ARG A 168 -16.37 -1.10 1.50
N ILE A 169 -16.17 -2.08 0.61
CA ILE A 169 -15.58 -3.39 0.96
C ILE A 169 -14.07 -3.34 0.77
N THR A 170 -13.61 -2.69 -0.30
CA THR A 170 -12.21 -2.69 -0.71
C THR A 170 -11.31 -1.98 0.30
N LEU A 171 -11.73 -0.81 0.83
CA LEU A 171 -10.91 -0.06 1.78
C LEU A 171 -10.63 -0.85 3.06
N PRO A 172 -11.64 -1.39 3.77
CA PRO A 172 -11.40 -2.22 4.94
C PRO A 172 -10.54 -3.45 4.64
N VAL A 173 -10.76 -4.13 3.50
CA VAL A 173 -9.96 -5.29 3.10
C VAL A 173 -8.49 -4.90 2.93
N LEU A 174 -8.21 -3.82 2.19
CA LEU A 174 -6.85 -3.34 1.99
C LEU A 174 -6.21 -2.85 3.30
N ALA A 175 -6.97 -2.19 4.17
CA ALA A 175 -6.51 -1.74 5.48
C ALA A 175 -6.06 -2.93 6.34
N TRP A 176 -6.84 -4.00 6.39
CA TRP A 176 -6.49 -5.23 7.11
C TRP A 176 -5.30 -5.95 6.52
N LEU A 177 -5.24 -6.07 5.20
CA LEU A 177 -4.10 -6.68 4.53
C LEU A 177 -2.82 -5.86 4.77
N ALA A 178 -2.89 -4.53 4.68
CA ALA A 178 -1.78 -3.64 4.99
C ALA A 178 -1.35 -3.80 6.46
N PHE A 179 -2.29 -3.76 7.40
CA PHE A 179 -2.02 -3.99 8.82
C PHE A 179 -1.35 -5.35 9.07
N ALA A 180 -1.88 -6.44 8.52
CA ALA A 180 -1.30 -7.77 8.68
C ALA A 180 0.11 -7.87 8.08
N ALA A 181 0.33 -7.24 6.94
CA ALA A 181 1.64 -7.18 6.30
C ALA A 181 2.66 -6.38 7.13
N TRP A 182 2.24 -5.24 7.69
CA TRP A 182 3.05 -4.43 8.61
C TRP A 182 3.34 -5.14 9.93
N TRP A 183 2.33 -5.81 10.49
CA TRP A 183 2.47 -6.64 11.69
C TRP A 183 3.55 -7.69 11.47
N ARG A 184 3.48 -8.41 10.35
CA ARG A 184 4.48 -9.42 10.00
C ARG A 184 5.85 -8.81 9.72
N ALA A 185 5.89 -7.62 9.12
CA ALA A 185 7.13 -6.90 8.81
C ALA A 185 7.91 -6.47 10.06
N GLU A 186 7.22 -6.28 11.20
CA GLU A 186 7.85 -5.94 12.49
C GLU A 186 8.63 -7.13 13.09
N TYR A 187 8.15 -8.35 12.85
CA TYR A 187 8.78 -9.59 13.31
C TYR A 187 9.66 -10.24 12.23
N GLU A 188 10.06 -9.49 11.20
CA GLU A 188 10.99 -9.98 10.17
C GLU A 188 12.35 -10.31 10.80
N ASP A 189 12.68 -11.59 10.83
CA ASP A 189 14.04 -12.06 11.09
C ASP A 189 14.81 -12.21 9.76
N LEU A 190 16.14 -12.16 9.82
CA LEU A 190 17.06 -12.17 8.65
C LEU A 190 16.87 -13.38 7.71
N ARG A 191 16.16 -14.43 8.16
CA ARG A 191 15.88 -15.67 7.42
C ARG A 191 14.48 -15.72 6.80
N THR A 192 13.64 -14.72 7.04
CA THR A 192 12.24 -14.71 6.61
C THR A 192 12.05 -13.91 5.31
N LEU A 193 11.02 -14.27 4.53
CA LEU A 193 10.62 -13.52 3.32
C LEU A 193 10.30 -12.07 3.72
N PRO A 194 10.92 -11.04 3.12
CA PRO A 194 10.61 -9.65 3.47
C PRO A 194 9.23 -9.31 2.93
N VAL A 195 8.34 -8.95 3.85
CA VAL A 195 6.94 -8.57 3.66
C VAL A 195 6.78 -7.05 3.59
N SER A 196 7.78 -6.31 4.07
CA SER A 196 7.83 -4.84 3.97
C SER A 196 7.44 -4.27 2.59
N PRO A 197 7.91 -4.80 1.44
CA PRO A 197 7.46 -4.32 0.11
C PRO A 197 5.96 -4.51 -0.15
N LEU A 198 5.40 -5.65 0.28
CA LEU A 198 3.96 -5.91 0.20
C LEU A 198 3.17 -4.95 1.08
N ALA A 199 3.65 -4.70 2.30
CA ALA A 199 3.01 -3.78 3.24
C ALA A 199 2.93 -2.35 2.65
N TRP A 200 4.01 -1.90 2.01
CA TRP A 200 4.04 -0.64 1.27
C TRP A 200 3.05 -0.60 0.11
N ALA A 201 3.02 -1.65 -0.72
CA ALA A 201 2.11 -1.72 -1.86
C ALA A 201 0.65 -1.67 -1.43
N LEU A 202 0.26 -2.43 -0.40
CA LEU A 202 -1.08 -2.43 0.16
C LEU A 202 -1.46 -1.09 0.79
N SER A 203 -0.52 -0.44 1.50
CA SER A 203 -0.77 0.88 2.10
C SER A 203 -1.00 1.96 1.05
N LEU A 204 -0.21 1.95 -0.02
CA LEU A 204 -0.37 2.88 -1.12
C LEU A 204 -1.66 2.61 -1.89
N ALA A 205 -2.00 1.34 -2.13
CA ALA A 205 -3.26 0.96 -2.76
C ALA A 205 -4.48 1.40 -1.91
N ALA A 206 -4.41 1.22 -0.59
CA ALA A 206 -5.48 1.66 0.31
C ALA A 206 -5.63 3.20 0.29
N LEU A 207 -4.52 3.93 0.38
CA LEU A 207 -4.55 5.40 0.32
C LEU A 207 -5.03 5.90 -1.05
N SER A 208 -4.59 5.30 -2.16
CA SER A 208 -5.10 5.64 -3.49
C SER A 208 -6.57 5.33 -3.62
N MET A 209 -7.03 4.19 -3.09
CA MET A 209 -8.44 3.85 -3.09
C MET A 209 -9.27 4.86 -2.29
N ALA A 210 -8.75 5.35 -1.16
CA ALA A 210 -9.45 6.34 -0.35
C ALA A 210 -9.57 7.68 -1.08
N ILE A 211 -8.50 8.10 -1.77
CA ILE A 211 -8.44 9.43 -2.40
C ILE A 211 -9.12 9.44 -3.77
N VAL A 212 -8.91 8.42 -4.60
CA VAL A 212 -9.36 8.39 -6.01
C VAL A 212 -10.11 7.11 -6.40
N GLY A 213 -10.44 6.23 -5.45
CA GLY A 213 -11.07 4.94 -5.75
C GLY A 213 -12.32 5.07 -6.61
N ASP A 214 -13.28 5.89 -6.20
CA ASP A 214 -14.53 6.07 -6.96
C ASP A 214 -14.29 6.70 -8.34
N MET A 215 -13.26 7.56 -8.48
CA MET A 215 -12.89 8.17 -9.76
C MET A 215 -12.27 7.16 -10.74
N LEU A 216 -11.50 6.18 -10.25
CA LEU A 216 -10.83 5.19 -11.09
C LEU A 216 -11.81 4.21 -11.76
N TRP A 217 -12.98 4.04 -11.17
CA TRP A 217 -14.01 3.10 -11.64
C TRP A 217 -15.27 3.81 -12.16
N ALA A 218 -15.30 5.15 -12.08
CA ALA A 218 -16.32 5.96 -12.74
C ALA A 218 -16.14 5.91 -14.26
N ASP A 219 -17.25 5.87 -14.98
CA ASP A 219 -17.23 5.92 -16.42
C ASP A 219 -16.63 7.26 -16.90
N SER A 220 -16.01 7.28 -18.09
CA SER A 220 -15.29 8.49 -18.56
C SER A 220 -16.14 9.75 -18.63
N ALA A 221 -17.46 9.61 -18.81
CA ALA A 221 -18.43 10.69 -18.79
C ALA A 221 -18.77 11.20 -17.37
N GLU A 222 -18.52 10.37 -16.35
CA GLU A 222 -18.87 10.57 -14.94
C GLU A 222 -17.64 10.91 -14.08
N ILE A 223 -16.44 11.03 -14.66
CA ILE A 223 -15.21 11.37 -13.91
C ILE A 223 -15.34 12.73 -13.21
N CYS A 224 -15.85 13.75 -13.89
CA CYS A 224 -16.06 15.06 -13.28
C CYS A 224 -17.13 15.02 -12.19
N ASP A 225 -18.17 14.21 -12.41
CA ASP A 225 -19.28 14.06 -11.47
C ASP A 225 -18.83 13.31 -10.21
N SER A 226 -18.21 12.13 -10.37
CA SER A 226 -17.59 11.34 -9.30
C SER A 226 -16.50 12.08 -8.51
N MET A 227 -15.82 13.07 -9.12
CA MET A 227 -14.87 13.90 -8.38
C MET A 227 -15.56 14.74 -7.29
N PHE A 228 -16.80 15.18 -7.51
CA PHE A 228 -17.56 16.06 -6.63
C PHE A 228 -18.77 15.41 -5.93
N HIS A 229 -19.26 14.29 -6.45
CA HIS A 229 -20.54 13.65 -6.12
C HIS A 229 -20.46 12.17 -5.67
N ALA A 230 -19.28 11.53 -5.68
CA ALA A 230 -19.14 10.07 -5.57
C ALA A 230 -19.56 9.42 -4.22
N TRP A 231 -20.02 10.18 -3.23
CA TRP A 231 -20.46 9.62 -1.96
C TRP A 231 -21.98 9.58 -2.01
N ASP A 232 -22.47 8.55 -2.69
CA ASP A 232 -23.88 8.32 -2.99
C ASP A 232 -24.79 8.56 -1.78
N GLU A 233 -25.97 9.14 -2.03
CA GLU A 233 -26.99 9.51 -1.02
C GLU A 233 -27.34 8.32 -0.08
N ASP A 234 -27.10 7.09 -0.54
CA ASP A 234 -27.32 5.85 0.20
C ASP A 234 -26.31 5.59 1.35
N ILE A 235 -25.19 6.29 1.46
CA ILE A 235 -24.31 6.21 2.66
C ILE A 235 -25.02 6.76 3.91
N TYR A 236 -25.97 7.69 3.72
CA TYR A 236 -26.76 8.28 4.79
C TYR A 236 -28.09 7.54 5.06
N SER A 237 -28.39 6.52 4.27
CA SER A 237 -29.54 5.66 4.50
C SER A 237 -29.26 4.74 5.70
N ASP A 238 -29.76 5.12 6.87
CA ASP A 238 -29.76 4.30 8.11
C ASP A 238 -30.47 2.93 7.95
N SER A 239 -31.03 2.64 6.77
CA SER A 239 -31.72 1.39 6.46
C SER A 239 -30.82 0.27 5.94
N ASP A 240 -29.54 0.54 5.71
CA ASP A 240 -28.64 -0.39 5.03
C ASP A 240 -27.88 -1.31 6.04
N PRO A 241 -28.20 -2.61 6.14
CA PRO A 241 -27.71 -3.50 7.20
C PRO A 241 -26.21 -3.83 7.11
N CYS A 242 -25.54 -3.51 5.99
CA CYS A 242 -24.11 -3.76 5.77
C CYS A 242 -23.21 -2.64 6.36
N LEU A 243 -23.71 -1.41 6.46
CA LEU A 243 -23.02 -0.24 7.02
C LEU A 243 -22.46 -0.46 8.45
N PRO A 244 -23.22 -1.04 9.40
CA PRO A 244 -22.75 -1.32 10.76
C PRO A 244 -21.89 -2.59 10.89
N ALA A 245 -21.63 -3.35 9.82
CA ALA A 245 -20.69 -4.49 9.89
C ALA A 245 -19.29 -4.08 9.42
N PHE A 246 -19.18 -3.27 8.35
CA PHE A 246 -17.90 -2.89 7.75
C PHE A 246 -17.31 -1.60 8.32
N GLY A 247 -18.12 -0.68 8.84
CA GLY A 247 -17.65 0.52 9.55
C GLY A 247 -16.86 0.24 10.85
N TRP A 248 -16.91 -1.00 11.36
CA TRP A 248 -16.21 -1.42 12.59
C TRP A 248 -14.86 -2.10 12.33
N ILE A 249 -14.57 -2.41 11.08
CA ILE A 249 -13.42 -3.22 10.67
C ILE A 249 -12.13 -2.39 10.74
N GLU A 250 -12.18 -1.12 10.32
CA GLU A 250 -11.10 -0.13 10.47
C GLU A 250 -10.72 0.15 11.95
N PRO A 251 -11.68 0.45 12.87
CA PRO A 251 -11.39 0.58 14.30
C PRO A 251 -10.77 -0.65 14.92
N LEU A 252 -11.13 -1.84 14.45
CA LEU A 252 -10.63 -3.10 15.00
C LEU A 252 -9.16 -3.34 14.61
N ALA A 253 -8.75 -2.97 13.39
CA ALA A 253 -7.34 -2.97 12.98
C ALA A 253 -6.52 -1.95 13.81
N MET A 254 -7.11 -0.77 14.01
CA MET A 254 -6.54 0.31 14.83
C MET A 254 -6.42 -0.08 16.31
N ALA A 255 -7.40 -0.82 16.83
CA ALA A 255 -7.45 -1.42 18.16
C ALA A 255 -6.38 -2.50 18.37
N MET A 256 -6.06 -3.29 17.33
CA MET A 256 -5.04 -4.34 17.37
C MET A 256 -3.60 -3.83 17.24
N LEU A 257 -3.38 -2.54 16.93
CA LEU A 257 -2.05 -1.90 16.90
C LEU A 257 -1.51 -1.50 18.29
N LEU A 258 -2.42 -1.30 19.25
CA LEU A 258 -2.08 -0.85 20.60
C LEU A 258 -1.29 -1.86 21.44
N PRO A 259 -1.48 -3.18 21.26
CA PRO A 259 -0.58 -4.19 21.80
C PRO A 259 0.84 -4.15 21.19
N MET A 260 1.01 -3.74 19.93
CA MET A 260 2.33 -3.68 19.26
C MET A 260 3.17 -2.50 19.71
N THR A 261 2.53 -1.35 19.91
CA THR A 261 3.22 -0.10 20.25
C THR A 261 3.79 -0.06 21.65
N ALA A 262 3.56 -1.08 22.48
CA ALA A 262 4.10 -1.11 23.83
C ALA A 262 3.89 0.24 24.53
N LEU A 263 2.65 0.70 24.61
CA LEU A 263 2.31 1.42 25.83
C LEU A 263 2.51 0.39 26.94
N ARG A 264 3.68 0.42 27.57
CA ARG A 264 3.98 -0.18 28.88
C ARG A 264 3.10 0.46 29.96
N LEU A 265 1.82 0.65 29.69
CA LEU A 265 0.79 0.98 30.65
C LEU A 265 0.57 -0.29 31.47
N ALA A 266 1.45 -0.49 32.45
CA ALA A 266 1.17 -1.38 33.56
C ALA A 266 0.02 -0.76 34.36
N GLY A 267 -0.98 -1.57 34.74
CA GLY A 267 -2.09 -1.15 35.60
C GLY A 267 -3.44 -0.92 34.88
N PRO A 268 -4.37 -0.21 35.53
CA PRO A 268 -5.79 -0.15 35.14
C PRO A 268 -6.07 0.58 33.81
N PHE A 269 -5.09 1.26 33.24
CA PHE A 269 -5.22 2.06 32.01
C PHE A 269 -4.94 1.29 30.72
N ARG A 270 -4.70 -0.03 30.78
CA ARG A 270 -4.48 -0.87 29.59
C ARG A 270 -5.61 -0.85 28.55
N PRO A 271 -6.92 -0.81 28.89
CA PRO A 271 -7.98 -0.78 27.87
C PRO A 271 -8.23 0.63 27.32
N LEU A 272 -7.64 1.66 27.91
CA LEU A 272 -7.94 3.05 27.56
C LEU A 272 -7.60 3.40 26.09
N PRO A 273 -6.45 3.02 25.53
CA PRO A 273 -6.15 3.32 24.14
C PRO A 273 -7.11 2.60 23.17
N LEU A 274 -7.54 1.38 23.53
CA LEU A 274 -8.50 0.59 22.76
C LEU A 274 -9.83 1.32 22.66
N LEU A 275 -10.32 1.80 23.81
CA LEU A 275 -11.54 2.59 23.89
C LEU A 275 -11.41 3.88 23.07
N CYS A 276 -10.28 4.58 23.17
CA CYS A 276 -10.01 5.79 22.38
C CYS A 276 -10.04 5.53 20.86
N ALA A 277 -9.45 4.42 20.40
CA ALA A 277 -9.46 4.04 18.98
C ALA A 277 -10.88 3.69 18.49
N ILE A 278 -11.65 2.95 19.30
CA ILE A 278 -13.05 2.62 18.99
C ILE A 278 -13.90 3.90 18.90
N VAL A 279 -13.80 4.79 19.90
CA VAL A 279 -14.54 6.06 19.90
C VAL A 279 -14.15 6.94 18.71
N PHE A 280 -12.85 7.05 18.42
CA PHE A 280 -12.38 7.82 17.27
C PHE A 280 -12.96 7.30 15.96
N ALA A 281 -12.87 6.00 15.72
CA ALA A 281 -13.33 5.43 14.47
C ALA A 281 -14.85 5.47 14.31
N LEU A 282 -15.61 5.41 15.41
CA LEU A 282 -17.06 5.62 15.39
C LEU A 282 -17.44 7.04 15.00
N VAL A 283 -16.70 8.03 15.49
CA VAL A 283 -16.91 9.44 15.16
C VAL A 283 -16.58 9.71 13.69
N TRP A 284 -15.56 9.04 13.16
CA TRP A 284 -15.13 9.16 11.76
C TRP A 284 -15.68 8.05 10.86
N ARG A 285 -16.76 7.36 11.25
CA ARG A 285 -17.33 6.24 10.49
C ARG A 285 -17.72 6.62 9.05
N HIS A 286 -18.17 7.85 8.87
CA HIS A 286 -18.60 8.42 7.59
C HIS A 286 -17.43 8.90 6.72
N VAL A 287 -16.21 8.81 7.25
CA VAL A 287 -15.00 9.39 6.66
C VAL A 287 -13.88 8.34 6.75
N PRO A 288 -14.03 7.15 6.15
CA PRO A 288 -13.12 6.01 6.31
C PRO A 288 -11.68 6.31 5.86
N GLY A 289 -11.46 7.27 4.94
CA GLY A 289 -10.11 7.69 4.57
C GLY A 289 -9.32 8.33 5.73
N VAL A 290 -10.01 8.98 6.68
CA VAL A 290 -9.38 9.47 7.91
C VAL A 290 -9.03 8.31 8.84
N ASN A 291 -9.91 7.32 8.99
CA ASN A 291 -9.63 6.12 9.79
C ASN A 291 -8.40 5.36 9.27
N LEU A 292 -8.35 5.10 7.96
CA LEU A 292 -7.20 4.48 7.30
C LEU A 292 -5.92 5.29 7.52
N GLY A 293 -6.00 6.61 7.32
CA GLY A 293 -4.89 7.53 7.49
C GLY A 293 -4.29 7.47 8.88
N VAL A 294 -5.12 7.58 9.92
CA VAL A 294 -4.65 7.52 11.32
C VAL A 294 -4.18 6.11 11.67
N MET A 295 -4.82 5.04 11.18
CA MET A 295 -4.32 3.68 11.34
C MET A 295 -2.88 3.56 10.82
N LEU A 296 -2.62 3.98 9.58
CA LEU A 296 -1.28 3.93 8.98
C LEU A 296 -0.27 4.84 9.69
N MET A 297 -0.68 5.99 10.21
CA MET A 297 0.18 6.82 11.07
C MET A 297 0.57 6.09 12.36
N LEU A 298 -0.37 5.38 13.01
CA LEU A 298 -0.10 4.60 14.21
C LEU A 298 0.83 3.43 13.91
N VAL A 299 0.64 2.71 12.79
CA VAL A 299 1.58 1.70 12.30
C VAL A 299 2.97 2.32 12.08
N ALA A 300 3.03 3.46 11.40
CA ALA A 300 4.30 4.13 11.10
C ALA A 300 5.05 4.54 12.36
N PHE A 301 4.33 5.04 13.36
CA PHE A 301 4.87 5.37 14.65
C PHE A 301 5.36 4.12 15.41
N ALA A 302 4.55 3.05 15.41
CA ALA A 302 4.88 1.77 16.04
C ALA A 302 6.16 1.14 15.49
N SER A 303 6.26 1.10 14.16
CA SER A 303 7.38 0.47 13.42
C SER A 303 8.55 1.44 13.17
N ASN A 304 8.54 2.63 13.76
CA ASN A 304 9.57 3.66 13.60
C ASN A 304 9.92 3.97 12.12
N ARG A 305 8.90 4.09 11.25
CA ARG A 305 9.07 4.32 9.81
C ARG A 305 8.59 5.73 9.43
N PRO A 306 9.49 6.75 9.43
CA PRO A 306 9.09 8.15 9.20
C PRO A 306 8.53 8.39 7.79
N ALA A 307 8.97 7.62 6.79
CA ALA A 307 8.44 7.69 5.44
C ALA A 307 6.94 7.30 5.41
N LEU A 308 6.53 6.26 6.14
CA LEU A 308 5.13 5.83 6.18
C LEU A 308 4.28 6.87 6.92
N LEU A 309 4.84 7.49 7.98
CA LEU A 309 4.18 8.56 8.72
C LEU A 309 3.93 9.78 7.82
N ALA A 310 4.94 10.17 7.03
CA ALA A 310 4.82 11.28 6.08
C ALA A 310 3.79 10.98 4.99
N ILE A 311 3.86 9.80 4.36
CA ILE A 311 2.93 9.40 3.28
C ILE A 311 1.50 9.29 3.79
N SER A 312 1.28 8.70 4.98
CA SER A 312 -0.06 8.63 5.58
C SER A 312 -0.59 10.01 5.97
N ALA A 313 0.25 10.91 6.48
CA ALA A 313 -0.14 12.29 6.76
C ALA A 313 -0.53 13.08 5.51
N ILE A 314 0.29 12.98 4.47
CA ILE A 314 0.00 13.62 3.18
C ILE A 314 -1.27 13.03 2.57
N GLY A 315 -1.42 11.70 2.56
CA GLY A 315 -2.60 11.02 2.03
C GLY A 315 -3.89 11.40 2.78
N THR A 316 -3.83 11.47 4.11
CA THR A 316 -4.96 11.93 4.94
C THR A 316 -5.32 13.38 4.64
N ALA A 317 -4.33 14.25 4.45
CA ALA A 317 -4.56 15.64 4.10
C ALA A 317 -5.22 15.77 2.72
N PHE A 318 -4.75 15.03 1.71
CA PHE A 318 -5.39 14.99 0.39
C PHE A 318 -6.83 14.49 0.46
N TYR A 319 -7.07 13.44 1.24
CA TYR A 319 -8.42 12.93 1.46
C TYR A 319 -9.33 13.97 2.11
N LEU A 320 -8.85 14.68 3.14
CA LEU A 320 -9.61 15.76 3.78
C LEU A 320 -9.89 16.94 2.84
N VAL A 321 -8.94 17.28 1.95
CA VAL A 321 -9.16 18.28 0.90
C VAL A 321 -10.27 17.84 -0.04
N ARG A 322 -10.27 16.58 -0.52
CA ARG A 322 -11.36 16.02 -1.33
C ARG A 322 -12.69 16.08 -0.57
N TYR A 323 -12.71 15.61 0.67
CA TYR A 323 -13.90 15.63 1.53
C TYR A 323 -14.47 17.05 1.69
N TYR A 324 -13.62 18.07 1.83
CA TYR A 324 -14.06 19.46 1.91
C TYR A 324 -14.79 19.93 0.65
N TYR A 325 -14.29 19.56 -0.54
CA TYR A 325 -14.84 20.01 -1.84
C TYR A 325 -16.01 19.19 -2.38
N GLN A 326 -16.39 18.08 -1.72
CA GLN A 326 -17.61 17.34 -2.09
C GLN A 326 -18.87 18.20 -1.94
N LEU A 327 -19.81 18.12 -2.86
CA LEU A 327 -20.98 19.00 -2.88
C LEU A 327 -22.22 18.38 -2.22
N ASP A 328 -22.24 17.07 -2.02
CA ASP A 328 -23.42 16.33 -1.54
C ASP A 328 -23.73 16.57 -0.07
N VAL A 329 -22.68 16.80 0.73
CA VAL A 329 -22.81 16.95 2.19
C VAL A 329 -22.79 18.44 2.54
N PRO A 330 -23.79 18.96 3.29
CA PRO A 330 -23.84 20.36 3.65
C PRO A 330 -22.64 20.75 4.54
N LEU A 331 -22.14 21.98 4.36
CA LEU A 331 -21.02 22.53 5.15
C LEU A 331 -21.26 22.46 6.66
N LEU A 332 -22.52 22.62 7.09
CA LEU A 332 -22.90 22.53 8.49
C LEU A 332 -22.58 21.14 9.06
N GLU A 333 -22.97 20.09 8.35
CA GLU A 333 -22.74 18.72 8.76
C GLU A 333 -21.24 18.39 8.78
N LYS A 334 -20.50 18.77 7.73
CA LYS A 334 -19.03 18.63 7.70
C LYS A 334 -18.38 19.30 8.90
N SER A 335 -18.83 20.49 9.27
CA SER A 335 -18.30 21.21 10.43
C SER A 335 -18.60 20.50 11.76
N GLN A 336 -19.75 19.84 11.89
CA GLN A 336 -20.11 19.07 13.08
C GLN A 336 -19.20 17.84 13.23
N TRP A 337 -18.96 17.09 12.15
CA TRP A 337 -18.04 15.93 12.17
C TRP A 337 -16.60 16.34 12.50
N LEU A 338 -16.11 17.44 11.91
CA LEU A 338 -14.79 17.98 12.20
C LEU A 338 -14.67 18.46 13.66
N LEU A 339 -15.69 19.13 14.19
CA LEU A 339 -15.73 19.56 15.58
C LEU A 339 -15.76 18.36 16.52
N ALA A 340 -16.60 17.35 16.25
CA ALA A 340 -16.67 16.12 17.02
C ALA A 340 -15.31 15.39 17.03
N GLY A 341 -14.68 15.22 15.86
CA GLY A 341 -13.34 14.66 15.74
C GLY A 341 -12.29 15.42 16.54
N GLY A 342 -12.32 16.75 16.49
CA GLY A 342 -11.43 17.63 17.26
C GLY A 342 -11.62 17.48 18.78
N VAL A 343 -12.87 17.49 19.26
CA VAL A 343 -13.21 17.27 20.68
C VAL A 343 -12.74 15.90 21.15
N VAL A 344 -12.93 14.86 20.34
CA VAL A 344 -12.46 13.50 20.64
C VAL A 344 -10.94 13.47 20.75
N LEU A 345 -10.20 14.03 19.80
CA LEU A 345 -8.73 14.08 19.84
C LEU A 345 -8.21 14.84 21.08
N LEU A 346 -8.84 15.97 21.44
CA LEU A 346 -8.48 16.73 22.63
C LEU A 346 -8.77 15.95 23.91
N THR A 347 -9.89 15.24 23.96
CA THR A 347 -10.28 14.38 25.09
C THR A 347 -9.29 13.22 25.25
N ILE A 348 -8.97 12.53 24.16
CA ILE A 348 -7.96 11.46 24.11
C ILE A 348 -6.62 12.00 24.61
N ARG A 349 -6.16 13.15 24.09
CA ARG A 349 -4.91 13.79 24.52
C ARG A 349 -4.92 14.11 26.01
N PHE A 350 -5.98 14.73 26.52
CA PHE A 350 -6.10 15.08 27.92
C PHE A 350 -6.05 13.86 28.84
N VAL A 351 -6.80 12.81 28.50
CA VAL A 351 -6.87 11.56 29.24
C VAL A 351 -5.53 10.82 29.21
N LEU A 352 -4.86 10.76 28.06
CA LEU A 352 -3.51 10.17 27.95
C LEU A 352 -2.47 10.95 28.77
N MET A 353 -2.49 12.29 28.74
CA MET A 353 -1.58 13.10 29.55
C MET A 353 -1.78 12.87 31.05
N ARG A 354 -3.05 12.77 31.50
CA ARG A 354 -3.39 12.45 32.91
C ARG A 354 -2.91 11.05 33.31
N ALA A 355 -3.12 10.04 32.45
CA ALA A 355 -2.68 8.67 32.70
C ALA A 355 -1.15 8.55 32.80
N VAL A 356 -0.41 9.25 31.95
CA VAL A 356 1.07 9.26 31.99
C VAL A 356 1.60 9.97 33.25
N GLN A 357 0.94 11.04 33.71
CA GLN A 357 1.31 11.73 34.95
C GLN A 357 1.03 10.89 36.20
N GLY A 358 -0.09 10.17 36.25
CA GLY A 358 -0.47 9.32 37.38
C GLY A 358 0.34 8.01 37.50
N GLY A 359 1.03 7.57 36.43
CA GLY A 359 1.91 6.40 36.46
C GLY A 359 3.37 6.69 36.82
N ARG A 360 3.74 7.96 37.08
CA ARG A 360 5.08 8.39 37.49
C ARG A 360 5.22 8.65 39.00
N THR A 361 4.16 8.42 39.77
CA THR A 361 4.12 8.41 41.24
C THR A 361 4.02 6.98 41.72
#